data_AF-A0A3D0USN6-F1
#
_entry.id   AF-A0A3D0USN6-F1
#
_cell.length_a   1.000
_cell.length_b   1.000
_cell.length_c   1.000
_cell.angle_alpha   90.00
_cell.angle_beta   90.00
_cell.angle_gamma   90.00
#
_symmetry.space_group_name_H-M   'P 1'
#
loop_
_entity.id
_entity.type
_entity.pdbx_description
1 polymer ?
#
loop_
_entity_poly.entity_id
_entity_poly.type
_entity_poly.pdbx_seq_one_letter_code
_entity_poly.pdbx_strand_id
1 'polypeptide(L)'
;MKPFSGDMESGHMRPFSGELLSGSIVLGTGESLYVAPNGKTYVISYVKGKGYTSTNFVSKGKYFKNLTSIKYYIKKNNLKK
;
A
#
# COMPACT_ATOMS: atom_id res chain seq x y z
N MET A 1 -21.19 -14.86 -51.17
CA MET A 1 -19.90 -15.23 -50.54
C MET A 1 -19.79 -14.51 -49.21
N LYS A 2 -19.69 -15.27 -48.10
CA LYS A 2 -19.10 -14.83 -46.82
C LYS A 2 -17.56 -14.88 -46.99
N PRO A 3 -16.79 -14.11 -46.20
CA PRO A 3 -16.48 -14.56 -44.85
C PRO A 3 -16.86 -13.52 -43.78
N PHE A 4 -17.59 -13.98 -42.77
CA PHE A 4 -17.52 -13.42 -41.43
C PHE A 4 -16.12 -13.72 -40.91
N SER A 5 -15.40 -12.69 -40.51
CA SER A 5 -14.09 -12.82 -39.86
C SER A 5 -14.21 -12.28 -38.45
N GLY A 6 -13.88 -13.13 -37.49
CA GLY A 6 -13.56 -12.72 -36.13
C GLY A 6 -14.68 -12.97 -35.13
N ASP A 7 -14.81 -14.23 -34.72
CA ASP A 7 -15.08 -14.54 -33.32
C ASP A 7 -14.15 -13.70 -32.44
N MET A 8 -14.71 -12.72 -31.71
CA MET A 8 -14.01 -12.11 -30.59
C MET A 8 -14.77 -12.51 -29.33
N GLU A 9 -14.27 -13.64 -28.83
CA GLU A 9 -14.60 -14.32 -27.60
C GLU A 9 -14.88 -13.34 -26.46
N SER A 10 -15.96 -13.64 -25.75
CA SER A 10 -16.43 -13.02 -24.50
C SER A 10 -15.26 -12.51 -23.66
N GLY A 11 -15.07 -11.20 -23.67
CA GLY A 11 -14.17 -10.49 -22.75
C GLY A 11 -14.73 -10.56 -21.33
N HIS A 12 -14.79 -11.76 -20.76
CA HIS A 12 -14.82 -11.98 -19.33
C HIS A 12 -13.57 -11.30 -18.78
N MET A 13 -13.72 -10.04 -18.37
CA MET A 13 -12.75 -9.39 -17.51
C MET A 13 -12.64 -10.27 -16.27
N ARG A 14 -11.55 -11.05 -16.22
CA ARG A 14 -11.12 -11.69 -14.98
C ARG A 14 -11.09 -10.58 -13.93
N PRO A 15 -11.81 -10.67 -12.80
CA PRO A 15 -11.51 -9.77 -11.71
C PRO A 15 -10.03 -9.97 -11.42
N PHE A 16 -9.28 -8.88 -11.46
CA PHE A 16 -7.90 -8.82 -11.00
C PHE A 16 -7.90 -9.41 -9.59
N SER A 17 -7.64 -10.71 -9.48
CA SER A 17 -7.33 -11.36 -8.21
C SER A 17 -5.90 -10.96 -7.90
N GLY A 18 -5.72 -9.66 -7.63
CA GLY A 18 -4.56 -9.15 -6.93
C GLY A 18 -4.64 -9.76 -5.55
N GLU A 19 -3.97 -10.89 -5.39
CA GLU A 19 -3.68 -11.48 -4.10
C GLU A 19 -3.13 -10.35 -3.23
N LEU A 20 -3.96 -9.87 -2.29
CA LEU A 20 -3.60 -8.82 -1.35
C LEU A 20 -2.55 -9.43 -0.41
N LEU A 21 -1.31 -9.47 -0.87
CA LEU A 21 -0.15 -9.76 -0.05
C LEU A 21 -0.22 -8.79 1.12
N SER A 22 -0.49 -9.35 2.29
CA SER A 22 -0.84 -8.65 3.51
C SER A 22 0.08 -7.45 3.74
N GLY A 23 -0.47 -6.25 3.53
CA GLY A 23 -0.09 -5.08 4.29
C GLY A 23 0.76 -4.01 3.60
N SER A 24 0.81 -3.92 2.27
CA SER A 24 1.29 -2.69 1.61
C SER A 24 0.67 -2.44 0.23
N ILE A 25 -0.29 -1.51 0.13
CA ILE A 25 -0.73 -0.96 -1.16
C ILE A 25 0.25 0.15 -1.52
N VAL A 26 0.97 0.00 -2.63
CA VAL A 26 1.83 1.04 -3.19
C VAL A 26 0.94 1.95 -4.03
N LEU A 27 0.64 3.14 -3.52
CA LEU A 27 0.02 4.20 -4.30
C LEU A 27 1.11 4.77 -5.22
N GLY A 28 0.80 5.01 -6.50
CA GLY A 28 1.74 5.42 -7.55
C GLY A 28 2.52 6.74 -7.32
N THR A 29 2.45 7.30 -6.11
CA THR A 29 3.09 8.52 -5.61
C THR A 29 4.30 8.26 -4.69
N GLY A 30 4.77 7.00 -4.57
CA GLY A 30 5.85 6.64 -3.64
C GLY A 30 5.39 6.52 -2.19
N GLU A 31 4.08 6.36 -2.00
CA GLU A 31 3.42 6.20 -0.71
C GLU A 31 2.98 4.74 -0.53
N SER A 32 3.13 4.21 0.67
CA SER A 32 2.80 2.83 1.03
C SER A 32 1.80 2.83 2.17
N LEU A 33 0.63 2.23 1.97
CA LEU A 33 -0.32 2.01 3.06
C LEU A 33 0.17 0.89 3.97
N TYR A 34 0.07 1.04 5.28
CA TYR A 34 0.42 0.00 6.25
C TYR A 34 -0.73 -0.20 7.23
N VAL A 35 -1.27 -1.40 7.27
CA VAL A 35 -2.32 -1.78 8.22
C VAL A 35 -1.68 -2.37 9.47
N ALA A 36 -1.89 -1.72 10.60
CA ALA A 36 -1.39 -2.14 11.89
C ALA A 36 -2.22 -3.31 12.46
N PRO A 37 -1.69 -4.09 13.44
CA PRO A 37 -2.41 -5.24 14.01
C PRO A 37 -3.77 -4.90 14.62
N ASN A 38 -3.96 -3.69 15.14
CA ASN A 38 -5.24 -3.21 15.65
C ASN A 38 -6.25 -2.77 14.56
N GLY A 39 -5.92 -2.94 13.28
CA GLY A 39 -6.77 -2.55 12.16
C GLY A 39 -6.64 -1.08 11.76
N LYS A 40 -5.78 -0.28 12.41
CA LYS A 40 -5.53 1.10 11.98
C LYS A 40 -4.62 1.15 10.77
N THR A 41 -5.01 1.94 9.77
CA THR A 41 -4.22 2.14 8.55
C THR A 41 -3.37 3.41 8.65
N TYR A 42 -2.13 3.31 8.18
CA TYR A 42 -1.15 4.38 8.17
C TYR A 42 -0.63 4.57 6.75
N VAL A 43 -0.72 5.79 6.21
CA VAL A 43 -0.03 6.14 4.97
C VAL A 43 1.43 6.39 5.32
N ILE A 44 2.35 5.64 4.75
CA ILE A 44 3.80 5.82 4.90
C ILE A 44 4.32 6.48 3.63
N SER A 45 4.99 7.62 3.78
CA SER A 45 5.55 8.37 2.66
C SER A 45 7.04 8.58 2.90
N TYR A 46 7.85 8.60 1.83
CA TYR A 46 9.28 8.90 1.92
C TYR A 46 9.54 10.37 1.60
N VAL A 47 10.23 11.06 2.49
CA VAL A 47 10.66 12.45 2.29
C VAL A 47 12.15 12.46 2.00
N LYS A 48 12.53 12.86 0.78
CA LYS A 48 13.94 12.94 0.36
C LYS A 48 14.74 13.81 1.34
N GLY A 49 15.87 13.28 1.80
CA GLY A 49 16.75 13.96 2.77
C GLY A 49 16.31 13.87 4.24
N LYS A 50 15.08 13.40 4.55
CA LYS A 50 14.61 13.20 5.93
C LYS A 50 14.37 11.73 6.29
N GLY A 51 13.81 10.95 5.36
CA GLY A 51 13.48 9.54 5.56
C GLY A 51 11.99 9.24 5.46
N TYR A 52 11.60 8.04 5.90
CA TYR A 52 10.22 7.57 5.93
C TYR A 52 9.44 8.22 7.06
N THR A 53 8.20 8.59 6.79
CA THR A 53 7.27 9.14 7.78
C THR A 53 5.86 8.66 7.48
N SER A 54 4.90 9.01 8.32
CA SER A 54 3.49 8.79 8.06
C SER A 54 2.73 10.08 8.25
N THR A 55 1.58 10.27 7.61
CA THR A 55 0.73 11.46 7.79
C THR A 55 0.49 11.79 9.27
N ASN A 56 0.33 10.77 10.11
CA ASN A 56 0.15 10.92 11.56
C ASN A 56 1.43 11.30 12.34
N PHE A 57 2.60 11.20 11.71
CA PHE A 57 3.92 11.45 12.28
C PHE A 57 4.57 12.71 11.73
N VAL A 58 4.19 13.16 10.52
CA VAL A 58 4.63 14.42 9.92
C VAL A 58 4.28 15.59 10.82
N SER A 59 3.06 15.61 11.37
CA SER A 59 2.60 16.63 12.33
C SER A 59 3.42 16.66 13.62
N LYS A 60 4.14 15.59 13.93
CA LYS A 60 5.03 15.46 15.09
C LYS A 60 6.51 15.58 14.73
N GLY A 61 6.83 15.91 13.47
CA GLY A 61 8.21 16.00 12.97
C GLY A 61 8.99 14.69 13.05
N LYS A 62 8.31 13.53 13.06
CA LYS A 62 8.96 12.23 13.30
C LYS A 62 9.25 11.51 11.99
N TYR A 63 10.54 11.24 11.77
CA TYR A 63 11.07 10.57 10.58
C TYR A 63 11.86 9.33 10.98
N PHE A 64 11.89 8.35 10.08
CA PHE A 64 12.52 7.05 10.27
C PHE A 64 13.47 6.80 9.11
N LYS A 65 14.65 6.23 9.40
CA LYS A 65 15.65 5.95 8.36
C LYS A 65 15.11 4.98 7.30
N ASN A 66 14.40 3.94 7.74
CA ASN A 66 13.99 2.81 6.90
C ASN A 66 12.50 2.49 7.07
N LEU A 67 11.89 1.92 6.03
CA LEU A 67 10.50 1.45 6.03
C LEU A 67 10.22 0.45 7.18
N THR A 68 11.16 -0.45 7.46
CA THR A 68 11.04 -1.43 8.55
C THR A 68 10.91 -0.76 9.91
N SER A 69 11.67 0.32 10.17
CA SER A 69 11.67 1.02 11.46
C SER A 69 10.32 1.69 11.72
N ILE A 70 9.72 2.33 10.71
CA ILE A 70 8.39 2.94 10.85
C ILE A 70 7.30 1.87 11.01
N LYS A 71 7.34 0.79 10.23
CA LYS A 71 6.39 -0.33 10.37
C LYS A 71 6.47 -0.95 11.76
N TYR A 72 7.69 -1.18 12.29
CA TYR A 72 7.88 -1.69 13.65
C TYR A 72 7.34 -0.73 14.71
N TYR A 73 7.61 0.57 14.57
CA TYR A 73 7.09 1.58 15.49
C TYR A 73 5.56 1.60 15.52
N ILE A 74 4.93 1.61 14.33
CA ILE A 74 3.48 1.52 14.21
C ILE A 74 2.97 0.24 14.84
N LYS A 75 3.57 -0.92 14.52
CA LYS A 75 3.18 -2.23 15.07
C LYS A 75 3.23 -2.24 16.60
N LYS A 76 4.34 -1.80 17.20
CA LYS A 76 4.54 -1.76 18.67
C LYS A 76 3.52 -0.86 19.38
N ASN A 77 3.18 0.28 18.77
CA ASN A 77 2.21 1.22 19.35
C ASN A 77 0.74 0.83 19.10
N ASN A 78 0.50 -0.19 18.30
CA ASN A 78 -0.82 -0.63 17.86
C ASN A 78 -1.00 -2.14 18.04
N LEU A 79 -0.32 -2.72 19.04
CA LEU A 79 -0.56 -4.10 19.46
C LEU A 79 -2.02 -4.20 19.93
N LYS A 80 -2.73 -5.22 19.45
CA LYS A 80 -4.03 -5.58 20.03
C LYS A 80 -3.77 -5.98 21.49
N LYS A 81 -4.42 -5.27 22.42
CA LYS A 81 -4.51 -5.70 23.81
C LYS A 81 -5.45 -6.89 23.90
#